data_AF-A0A973G396-F1
#
_entry.id   AF-A0A973G396-F1
#
_cell.length_a   1.000
_cell.length_b   1.000
_cell.length_c   1.000
_cell.angle_alpha   90.00
_cell.angle_beta   90.00
_cell.angle_gamma   90.00
#
_symmetry.space_group_name_H-M   'P 1'
#
loop_
_entity.id
_entity.type
_entity.pdbx_description
1 polymer ?
#
loop_
_entity_poly.entity_id
_entity_poly.type
_entity_poly.pdbx_seq_one_letter_code
_entity_poly.pdbx_strand_id
1 'polypeptide(L)'
;SGVGSFLVAAFAVNMILGQFHPGFENQPIAHTNHVWNFLGMVLAGLAFVLAGGCPGRQLFLAGEGDMDAGIFAIGMIVGAGVAHNFAIASSPKGVAAFGPAAVIMGLAFCLVVGLTMREKMNA
;
A
#
# COMPACT_ATOMS: atom_id res chain seq x y z
N SER A 1 -7.39 8.42 18.35
CA SER A 1 -7.49 7.33 17.36
C SER A 1 -6.12 6.69 17.21
N GLY A 2 -6.04 5.38 16.91
CA GLY A 2 -4.76 4.68 16.71
C GLY A 2 -3.89 5.31 15.61
N VAL A 3 -4.53 5.86 14.58
CA VAL A 3 -3.84 6.61 13.50
C VAL A 3 -3.17 7.89 14.02
N GLY A 4 -3.86 8.66 14.86
CA GLY A 4 -3.30 9.89 15.44
C GLY A 4 -2.12 9.61 16.36
N SER A 5 -2.21 8.59 17.21
CA SER A 5 -1.09 8.18 18.07
C SER A 5 0.10 7.65 17.25
N PHE A 6 -0.16 6.91 16.17
CA PHE A 6 0.90 6.44 15.27
C PHE A 6 1.64 7.63 14.63
N LEU A 7 0.90 8.64 14.17
CA LEU A 7 1.47 9.83 13.52
C LEU A 7 2.34 10.63 14.50
N VAL A 8 1.84 10.88 15.73
CA VAL A 8 2.59 11.61 16.76
C VAL A 8 3.84 10.83 17.20
N ALA A 9 3.72 9.51 17.43
CA ALA A 9 4.85 8.68 17.84
C ALA A 9 5.92 8.59 16.74
N ALA A 10 5.51 8.33 15.50
CA ALA A 10 6.43 8.29 14.37
C ALA A 10 7.15 9.63 14.18
N PHE A 11 6.42 10.76 14.28
CA PHE A 11 7.03 12.08 14.19
C PHE A 11 8.05 12.32 15.30
N ALA A 12 7.69 12.05 16.57
CA ALA A 12 8.60 12.22 17.70
C ALA A 12 9.86 11.36 17.58
N VAL A 13 9.72 10.08 17.20
CA VAL A 13 10.86 9.17 17.01
C VAL A 13 11.75 9.64 15.87
N ASN A 14 11.20 10.08 14.75
CA ASN A 14 11.99 10.63 13.64
C ASN A 14 12.77 11.89 14.05
N MET A 15 12.22 12.73 14.92
CA MET A 15 12.92 13.89 15.48
C MET A 15 14.07 13.46 16.41
N ILE A 16 13.83 12.49 17.31
CA ILE A 16 14.84 11.97 18.24
C ILE A 16 16.01 11.32 17.49
N LEU A 17 15.70 10.55 16.42
CA LEU A 17 16.70 9.86 15.60
C LEU A 17 17.35 10.78 14.55
N GLY A 18 16.94 12.04 14.43
CA GLY A 18 17.43 12.96 13.41
C GLY A 18 17.07 12.54 11.97
N GLN A 19 16.07 11.68 11.80
CA GLN A 19 15.61 11.19 10.48
C GLN A 19 14.46 12.01 9.89
N PHE A 20 14.03 13.06 10.58
CA PHE A 20 13.02 13.96 10.06
C PHE A 20 13.56 14.82 8.91
N HIS A 21 13.10 14.54 7.69
CA HIS A 21 13.46 15.27 6.48
C HIS A 21 12.22 16.01 5.96
N PRO A 22 12.04 17.29 6.28
CA PRO A 22 10.91 18.06 5.76
C PRO A 22 11.09 18.33 4.26
N GLY A 23 10.10 17.94 3.47
CA GLY A 23 10.08 18.19 2.01
C GLY A 23 9.44 17.04 1.24
N PHE A 24 9.41 17.18 -0.08
CA PHE A 24 8.84 16.17 -0.99
C PHE A 24 9.88 15.47 -1.88
N GLU A 25 11.11 15.98 -1.87
CA GLU A 25 12.23 15.41 -2.63
C GLU A 25 13.04 14.46 -1.77
N ASN A 26 13.62 13.43 -2.39
CA ASN A 26 14.46 12.42 -1.73
C ASN A 26 13.81 11.71 -0.53
N GLN A 27 12.47 11.68 -0.49
CA GLN A 27 11.73 10.94 0.53
C GLN A 27 11.89 9.43 0.29
N PRO A 28 12.08 8.61 1.35
CA PRO A 28 12.10 7.16 1.19
C PRO A 28 10.81 6.66 0.54
N ILE A 29 10.91 5.73 -0.41
CA ILE A 29 9.79 5.05 -1.09
C ILE A 29 8.96 5.96 -2.04
N ALA A 30 8.90 7.27 -1.79
CA ALA A 30 8.17 8.24 -2.61
C ALA A 30 9.06 8.92 -3.67
N HIS A 31 8.47 9.24 -4.82
CA HIS A 31 9.12 10.06 -5.86
C HIS A 31 8.44 11.42 -6.04
N THR A 32 9.07 12.34 -6.76
CA THR A 32 8.55 13.71 -6.96
C THR A 32 7.29 13.77 -7.83
N ASN A 33 6.97 12.73 -8.60
CA ASN A 33 5.70 12.69 -9.33
C ASN A 33 4.52 12.43 -8.38
N HIS A 34 3.85 13.50 -7.96
CA HIS A 34 2.75 13.44 -6.99
C HIS A 34 1.55 12.60 -7.47
N VAL A 35 1.27 12.61 -8.78
CA VAL A 35 0.12 11.87 -9.35
C VAL A 35 0.31 10.36 -9.15
N TRP A 36 1.47 9.83 -9.53
CA TRP A 36 1.72 8.39 -9.41
C TRP A 36 1.91 7.94 -7.96
N ASN A 37 2.44 8.80 -7.08
CA ASN A 37 2.48 8.51 -5.64
C ASN A 37 1.07 8.41 -5.07
N PHE A 38 0.22 9.39 -5.39
CA PHE A 38 -1.15 9.42 -4.90
C PHE A 38 -1.94 8.22 -5.42
N LEU A 39 -1.91 7.97 -6.73
CA LEU A 39 -2.63 6.84 -7.35
C LEU A 39 -2.11 5.49 -6.85
N GLY A 40 -0.81 5.34 -6.62
CA GLY A 40 -0.24 4.13 -6.01
C GLY A 40 -0.78 3.89 -4.60
N MET A 41 -0.88 4.94 -3.78
CA MET A 41 -1.46 4.82 -2.43
C MET A 41 -2.97 4.60 -2.45
N VAL A 42 -3.69 5.16 -3.42
CA VAL A 42 -5.12 4.89 -3.65
C VAL A 42 -5.32 3.41 -4.00
N LEU A 43 -4.51 2.87 -4.91
CA LEU A 43 -4.55 1.44 -5.26
C LEU A 43 -4.29 0.56 -4.03
N ALA A 44 -3.23 0.87 -3.26
CA ALA A 44 -2.92 0.13 -2.05
C ALA A 44 -4.10 0.16 -1.05
N GLY A 45 -4.66 1.35 -0.79
CA GLY A 45 -5.83 1.50 0.08
C GLY A 45 -7.03 0.68 -0.38
N LEU A 46 -7.36 0.73 -1.68
CA LEU A 46 -8.48 -0.03 -2.24
C LEU A 46 -8.27 -1.54 -2.13
N ALA A 47 -7.07 -2.03 -2.47
CA ALA A 47 -6.73 -3.44 -2.34
C ALA A 47 -6.83 -3.92 -0.88
N PHE A 48 -6.34 -3.14 0.08
CA PHE A 48 -6.39 -3.47 1.50
C PHE A 48 -7.82 -3.47 2.07
N VAL A 49 -8.66 -2.53 1.65
CA VAL A 49 -10.07 -2.52 2.07
C VAL A 49 -10.80 -3.75 1.52
N LEU A 50 -10.56 -4.12 0.25
CA LEU A 50 -11.15 -5.33 -0.34
C LEU A 50 -10.63 -6.62 0.31
N ALA A 51 -9.37 -6.63 0.74
CA ALA A 51 -8.76 -7.77 1.42
C ALA A 51 -9.09 -7.87 2.92
N GLY A 52 -9.98 -7.03 3.45
CA GLY A 52 -10.43 -7.12 4.85
C GLY A 52 -9.57 -6.39 5.89
N GLY A 53 -8.72 -5.44 5.48
CA GLY A 53 -8.05 -4.52 6.41
C GLY A 53 -6.65 -4.08 6.00
N CYS A 54 -6.00 -3.31 6.87
CA CYS A 54 -4.64 -2.82 6.63
C CYS A 54 -3.61 -3.96 6.66
N PRO A 55 -2.45 -3.81 5.98
CA PRO A 55 -1.45 -4.87 5.88
C PRO A 55 -0.92 -5.31 7.25
N GLY A 56 -0.79 -4.38 8.21
CA GLY A 56 -0.35 -4.70 9.57
C GLY A 56 -1.32 -5.63 10.31
N ARG A 57 -2.64 -5.41 10.18
CA ARG A 57 -3.67 -6.28 10.77
C ARG A 57 -3.54 -7.72 10.27
N GLN A 58 -3.33 -7.88 8.96
CA GLN A 58 -3.22 -9.20 8.35
C GLN A 58 -1.97 -9.95 8.83
N LEU A 59 -0.86 -9.25 9.05
CA LEU A 59 0.34 -9.87 9.65
C LEU A 59 0.11 -10.32 11.10
N PHE A 60 -0.63 -9.56 11.90
CA PHE A 60 -0.98 -9.97 13.27
C PHE A 60 -1.91 -11.18 13.27
N LEU A 61 -2.97 -11.17 12.47
CA LEU A 61 -3.91 -12.30 12.37
C LEU A 61 -3.24 -13.58 11.87
N ALA A 62 -2.35 -13.46 10.89
CA ALA A 62 -1.54 -14.59 10.44
C ALA A 62 -0.71 -15.19 11.59
N GLY A 63 -0.19 -14.34 12.49
CA GLY A 63 0.52 -14.76 13.70
C GLY A 63 -0.36 -15.41 14.77
N GLU A 64 -1.66 -15.10 14.78
CA GLU A 64 -2.67 -15.73 15.66
C GLU A 64 -3.20 -17.06 15.09
N GLY A 65 -2.77 -17.46 13.89
CA GLY A 65 -3.16 -18.71 13.25
C GLY A 65 -4.29 -18.58 12.22
N ASP A 66 -4.65 -17.36 11.82
CA ASP A 66 -5.61 -17.12 10.74
C ASP A 66 -4.97 -17.44 9.37
N MET A 67 -5.45 -18.51 8.73
CA MET A 67 -4.90 -18.97 7.45
C MET A 67 -5.25 -18.04 6.29
N ASP A 68 -6.39 -17.36 6.31
CA ASP A 68 -6.80 -16.44 5.24
C ASP A 68 -5.89 -15.21 5.24
N ALA A 69 -5.62 -14.66 6.42
CA ALA A 69 -4.63 -13.60 6.62
C ALA A 69 -3.21 -14.05 6.25
N GLY A 70 -2.86 -15.31 6.55
CA GLY A 70 -1.59 -15.93 6.16
C GLY A 70 -1.39 -15.99 4.64
N ILE A 71 -2.40 -16.44 3.90
CA ILE A 71 -2.37 -16.47 2.43
C ILE A 71 -2.23 -15.05 1.87
N PHE A 72 -2.96 -14.09 2.44
CA PHE A 72 -2.85 -12.69 2.05
C PHE A 72 -1.42 -12.13 2.27
N ALA A 73 -0.82 -12.41 3.43
CA ALA A 73 0.55 -11.97 3.74
C ALA A 73 1.58 -12.56 2.75
N ILE A 74 1.48 -13.84 2.42
CA ILE A 74 2.34 -14.49 1.42
C ILE A 74 2.12 -13.84 0.05
N GLY A 75 0.88 -13.58 -0.34
CA GLY A 75 0.54 -12.88 -1.59
C GLY A 75 1.19 -11.50 -1.68
N MET A 76 1.16 -10.72 -0.59
CA MET A 76 1.86 -9.42 -0.54
C MET A 76 3.37 -9.55 -0.74
N ILE A 77 4.01 -10.54 -0.11
CA ILE A 77 5.46 -10.77 -0.23
C ILE A 77 5.83 -11.18 -1.67
N VAL A 78 5.08 -12.11 -2.25
CA VAL A 78 5.28 -12.55 -3.64
C VAL A 78 5.07 -11.38 -4.60
N GLY A 79 3.99 -10.60 -4.41
CA GLY A 79 3.70 -9.42 -5.22
C GLY A 79 4.81 -8.36 -5.12
N ALA A 80 5.35 -8.10 -3.93
CA ALA A 80 6.50 -7.23 -3.74
C ALA A 80 7.73 -7.76 -4.48
N GLY A 81 8.00 -9.08 -4.37
CA GLY A 81 9.07 -9.74 -5.13
C GLY A 81 8.94 -9.52 -6.64
N VAL A 82 7.76 -9.72 -7.20
CA VAL A 82 7.49 -9.44 -8.63
C VAL A 82 7.71 -7.96 -8.93
N ALA A 83 7.16 -7.05 -8.13
CA ALA A 83 7.25 -5.62 -8.39
C ALA A 83 8.71 -5.13 -8.45
N HIS A 84 9.55 -5.64 -7.54
CA HIS A 84 10.96 -5.28 -7.47
C HIS A 84 11.83 -5.92 -8.55
N ASN A 85 11.44 -7.07 -9.13
CA ASN A 85 12.22 -7.77 -10.16
C ASN A 85 11.84 -7.37 -11.60
N PHE A 86 10.59 -6.94 -11.84
CA PHE A 86 10.08 -6.66 -13.19
C PHE A 86 9.95 -5.15 -13.51
N ALA A 87 10.74 -4.30 -12.84
CA ALA A 87 10.76 -2.85 -13.06
C ALA A 87 9.38 -2.16 -12.91
N ILE A 88 8.59 -2.62 -11.94
CA ILE A 88 7.30 -2.04 -11.57
C ILE A 88 7.43 -1.15 -10.32
N ALA A 89 8.31 -1.55 -9.39
CA ALA A 89 8.58 -0.80 -8.16
C ALA A 89 9.28 0.52 -8.47
N SER A 90 8.62 1.63 -8.13
CA SER A 90 9.21 2.96 -8.25
C SER A 90 10.12 3.27 -7.05
N SER A 91 10.96 4.29 -7.20
CA SER A 91 11.95 4.65 -6.18
C SER A 91 12.07 6.17 -6.08
N PRO A 92 12.83 6.73 -5.11
CA PRO A 92 13.04 8.18 -5.03
C PRO A 92 13.63 8.80 -6.31
N LYS A 93 14.30 7.99 -7.14
CA LYS A 93 14.84 8.41 -8.44
C LYS A 93 13.78 8.67 -9.51
N GLY A 94 12.54 8.23 -9.28
CA GLY A 94 11.43 8.43 -10.20
C GLY A 94 10.50 7.23 -10.32
N VAL A 95 9.50 7.42 -11.19
CA VAL A 95 8.49 6.43 -11.53
C VAL A 95 9.13 5.33 -12.39
N ALA A 96 8.90 4.07 -12.04
CA ALA A 96 9.39 2.93 -12.81
C ALA A 96 8.70 2.84 -14.18
N ALA A 97 9.39 2.28 -15.18
CA ALA A 97 8.90 2.19 -16.55
C ALA A 97 7.51 1.53 -16.65
N PHE A 98 7.28 0.44 -15.91
CA PHE A 98 6.00 -0.26 -15.88
C PHE A 98 5.12 0.11 -14.69
N GLY A 99 5.55 1.02 -13.83
CA GLY A 99 4.81 1.46 -12.65
C GLY A 99 3.42 2.03 -12.98
N PRO A 100 3.30 3.02 -13.88
CA PRO A 100 2.02 3.60 -14.30
C PRO A 100 1.03 2.56 -14.82
N ALA A 101 1.50 1.66 -15.70
CA ALA A 101 0.68 0.62 -16.27
C ALA A 101 0.17 -0.35 -15.19
N ALA A 102 1.04 -0.75 -14.26
CA ALA A 102 0.65 -1.61 -13.14
C ALA A 102 -0.38 -0.94 -12.21
N VAL A 103 -0.23 0.36 -11.92
CA VAL A 103 -1.19 1.11 -11.11
C VAL A 103 -2.55 1.15 -11.79
N ILE A 104 -2.59 1.47 -13.09
CA ILE A 104 -3.85 1.53 -13.86
C ILE A 104 -4.53 0.15 -13.91
N MET A 105 -3.77 -0.91 -14.22
CA MET A 105 -4.32 -2.27 -14.26
C MET A 105 -4.81 -2.72 -12.88
N GLY A 106 -4.07 -2.42 -11.82
CA GLY A 106 -4.46 -2.74 -10.45
C GLY A 106 -5.74 -2.01 -10.02
N LEU A 107 -5.87 -0.73 -10.37
CA LEU A 107 -7.09 0.04 -10.09
C LEU A 107 -8.29 -0.52 -10.83
N ALA A 108 -8.12 -0.82 -12.13
CA ALA A 108 -9.17 -1.47 -12.91
C ALA A 108 -9.60 -2.80 -12.30
N PHE A 109 -8.65 -3.64 -11.90
CA PHE A 109 -8.92 -4.92 -11.24
C PHE A 109 -9.69 -4.73 -9.93
N CYS A 110 -9.22 -3.85 -9.03
CA CYS A 110 -9.87 -3.61 -7.75
C CYS A 110 -11.29 -3.04 -7.91
N LEU A 111 -11.50 -2.15 -8.88
CA LEU A 111 -12.83 -1.62 -9.20
C LEU A 111 -13.76 -2.70 -9.74
N VAL A 112 -13.28 -3.57 -10.63
CA VAL A 112 -14.06 -4.70 -11.15
C VAL A 112 -14.47 -5.64 -10.01
N VAL A 113 -13.54 -6.05 -9.15
CA VAL A 113 -13.82 -6.91 -8.00
C VAL A 113 -14.83 -6.25 -7.05
N GLY A 114 -14.58 -5.00 -6.65
CA GLY A 114 -15.45 -4.27 -5.74
C GLY A 114 -16.87 -4.06 -6.27
N LEU A 115 -17.03 -3.82 -7.58
CA LEU A 115 -18.35 -3.62 -8.19
C LEU A 115 -19.09 -4.93 -8.46
N THR A 116 -18.37 -5.99 -8.82
CA THR A 116 -18.97 -7.30 -9.15
C THR A 116 -19.38 -8.09 -7.90
N MET A 117 -18.64 -7.96 -6.80
CA MET A 117 -18.93 -8.65 -5.54
C MET A 117 -19.83 -7.83 -4.60
N ARG A 118 -20.40 -6.72 -5.08
CA ARG A 118 -21.26 -5.87 -4.28
C ARG A 118 -22.60 -6.57 -4.01
N GLU A 119 -22.97 -6.69 -2.74
CA GLU A 119 -24.30 -7.16 -2.37
C GLU A 119 -25.38 -6.17 -2.85
N LYS A 120 -26.48 -6.71 -3.39
CA LYS A 120 -27.63 -5.90 -3.77
C LYS A 120 -28.28 -5.37 -2.48
N MET A 121 -28.28 -4.06 -2.30
CA MET A 121 -29.11 -3.42 -1.29
C MET A 121 -30.57 -3.63 -1.67
N ASN A 122 -31.22 -4.61 -1.04
CA ASN A 122 -32.68 -4.68 -1.04
C ASN A 122 -33.18 -3.61 -0.08
N ALA A 123 -33.96 -2.67 -0.62
CA ALA A 123 -34.62 -1.60 0.14
C ALA A 123 -35.79 -2.14 0.97
#